data_AF-A0A952HGE0-F1
#
_entry.id   AF-A0A952HGE0-F1
#
_cell.length_a   1.000
_cell.length_b   1.000
_cell.length_c   1.000
_cell.angle_alpha   90.00
_cell.angle_beta   90.00
_cell.angle_gamma   90.00
#
_symmetry.space_group_name_H-M   'P 1'
#
loop_
_entity.id
_entity.type
_entity.pdbx_description
1 polymer ?
#
loop_
_entity_poly.entity_id
_entity_poly.type
_entity_poly.pdbx_seq_one_letter_code
_entity_poly.pdbx_strand_id
1 'polypeptide(L)'
;MHRYRSHTCAQLRKSDVGNSVRLSGWVHRVRDHGGLLFIDLRDNYGLTQIVVDPDSPAFKVAETVRGEWVIRVDGEVKARLPETTNANLPTGEIEIFAREIEVLSAAKELPLPVFGEPDYPEDIRLKYRFLDLRRETLHKNIIARTKIIAEMRKRMTDVGFTEFSTPILTASSPEGARDFLVPSRIHPGTFYALPQAPQQYKQLIMVSG
;
A
#
# COMPACT_ATOMS: atom_id res chain seq x y z
N MET A 1 -0.72 -16.80 -18.05
CA MET A 1 -0.78 -15.49 -17.35
C MET A 1 -1.48 -15.68 -16.00
N HIS A 2 -0.96 -15.12 -14.90
CA HIS A 2 -1.54 -15.30 -13.56
C HIS A 2 -2.97 -14.71 -13.47
N ARG A 3 -3.83 -15.23 -12.58
CA ARG A 3 -5.27 -14.90 -12.51
C ARG A 3 -5.56 -13.41 -12.33
N TYR A 4 -4.72 -12.71 -11.56
CA TYR A 4 -4.99 -11.33 -11.15
C TYR A 4 -4.03 -10.31 -11.75
N ARG A 5 -2.85 -10.70 -12.23
CA ARG A 5 -1.87 -9.72 -12.71
C ARG A 5 -0.80 -10.35 -13.60
N SER A 6 -0.35 -9.61 -14.60
CA SER A 6 0.92 -9.87 -15.29
C SER A 6 1.99 -8.86 -14.90
N HIS A 7 1.61 -7.61 -14.59
CA HIS A 7 2.50 -6.51 -14.21
C HIS A 7 1.91 -5.75 -13.01
N THR A 8 2.71 -4.89 -12.38
CA THR A 8 2.21 -3.91 -11.43
C THR A 8 1.70 -2.65 -12.14
N CYS A 9 0.89 -1.84 -11.46
CA CYS A 9 0.37 -0.58 -11.97
C CYS A 9 1.44 0.53 -12.08
N ALA A 10 2.71 0.24 -11.90
CA ALA A 10 3.80 1.19 -12.15
C ALA A 10 4.95 0.60 -12.98
N GLN A 11 4.79 -0.63 -13.49
CA GLN A 11 5.85 -1.38 -14.15
C GLN A 11 5.92 -1.11 -15.66
N LEU A 12 4.77 -0.91 -16.31
CA LEU A 12 4.70 -0.81 -17.78
C LEU A 12 5.36 0.47 -18.31
N ARG A 13 6.00 0.35 -19.47
CA ARG A 13 6.74 1.39 -20.18
C ARG A 13 6.37 1.41 -21.66
N LYS A 14 6.86 2.41 -22.39
CA LYS A 14 6.67 2.54 -23.84
C LYS A 14 7.19 1.33 -24.64
N SER A 15 8.19 0.62 -24.11
CA SER A 15 8.67 -0.64 -24.71
C SER A 15 7.65 -1.77 -24.69
N ASP A 16 6.59 -1.66 -23.90
CA ASP A 16 5.55 -2.70 -23.76
C ASP A 16 4.35 -2.49 -24.70
N VAL A 17 4.37 -1.44 -25.53
CA VAL A 17 3.27 -1.12 -26.45
C VAL A 17 2.99 -2.29 -27.40
N GLY A 18 1.70 -2.63 -27.55
CA GLY A 18 1.22 -3.78 -28.31
C GLY A 18 1.08 -5.06 -27.49
N ASN A 19 1.63 -5.12 -26.27
CA ASN A 19 1.49 -6.30 -25.42
C ASN A 19 0.09 -6.37 -24.79
N SER A 20 -0.44 -7.59 -24.71
CA SER A 20 -1.61 -7.88 -23.87
C SER A 20 -1.19 -8.03 -22.40
N VAL A 21 -1.88 -7.34 -21.50
CA VAL A 21 -1.55 -7.27 -20.08
C VAL A 21 -2.79 -7.46 -19.21
N ARG A 22 -2.54 -7.87 -17.96
CA ARG A 22 -3.53 -7.97 -16.90
C ARG A 22 -3.07 -7.16 -15.71
N LEU A 23 -3.90 -6.23 -15.26
CA LEU A 23 -3.66 -5.44 -14.06
C LEU A 23 -4.82 -5.63 -13.08
N SER A 24 -4.52 -5.67 -11.78
CA SER A 24 -5.53 -5.61 -10.73
C SER A 24 -5.14 -4.58 -9.70
N GLY A 25 -6.14 -3.87 -9.19
CA GLY A 25 -5.92 -2.79 -8.24
C GLY A 25 -7.21 -2.13 -7.79
N TRP A 26 -7.05 -1.01 -7.10
CA TRP A 26 -8.13 -0.14 -6.68
C TRP A 26 -8.33 0.97 -7.70
N VAL A 27 -9.59 1.26 -8.02
CA VAL A 27 -9.95 2.39 -8.85
C VAL A 27 -9.66 3.67 -8.08
N HIS A 28 -8.61 4.40 -8.44
CA HIS A 28 -8.24 5.63 -7.74
C HIS A 28 -9.24 6.74 -8.04
N ARG A 29 -9.61 6.89 -9.31
CA ARG A 29 -10.70 7.75 -9.78
C ARG A 29 -11.17 7.30 -11.16
N VAL A 30 -12.38 7.72 -11.52
CA VAL A 30 -12.96 7.56 -12.85
C VAL A 30 -13.22 8.95 -13.42
N ARG A 31 -12.89 9.18 -14.69
CA ARG A 31 -13.13 10.43 -15.41
C ARG A 31 -13.87 10.11 -16.71
N ASP A 32 -14.94 10.83 -17.01
CA ASP A 32 -15.72 10.70 -18.24
C ASP A 32 -15.50 11.94 -19.11
N HIS A 33 -15.11 11.72 -20.37
CA HIS A 33 -14.94 12.78 -21.37
C HIS A 33 -15.81 12.47 -22.58
N GLY A 34 -17.12 12.63 -22.42
CA GLY A 34 -18.07 12.53 -23.53
C GLY A 34 -18.20 11.11 -24.08
N GLY A 35 -18.23 10.11 -23.19
CA GLY A 35 -18.34 8.70 -23.57
C GLY A 35 -17.02 7.96 -23.65
N LEU A 36 -15.88 8.64 -23.50
CA LEU A 36 -14.58 7.99 -23.28
C LEU A 36 -14.26 7.96 -21.79
N LEU A 37 -14.17 6.76 -21.21
CA LEU A 37 -13.92 6.56 -19.79
C LEU A 37 -12.44 6.35 -19.51
N PHE A 38 -11.92 7.10 -18.53
CA PHE A 38 -10.57 6.98 -18.03
C PHE A 38 -10.61 6.52 -16.57
N ILE A 39 -9.98 5.39 -16.28
CA ILE A 39 -9.84 4.86 -14.92
C ILE A 39 -8.36 4.93 -14.54
N ASP A 40 -8.05 5.62 -13.46
CA ASP A 40 -6.71 5.55 -12.87
C ASP A 40 -6.67 4.34 -11.93
N LEU A 41 -6.00 3.26 -12.32
CA LEU A 41 -5.91 2.03 -11.53
C LEU A 41 -4.66 2.06 -10.65
N ARG A 42 -4.85 1.85 -9.34
CA ARG A 42 -3.81 1.92 -8.30
C ARG A 42 -3.50 0.55 -7.73
N ASP A 43 -2.22 0.25 -7.52
CA ASP A 43 -1.78 -0.78 -6.60
C ASP A 43 -0.70 -0.25 -5.64
N ASN A 44 0.00 -1.13 -4.94
CA ASN A 44 1.07 -0.74 -4.01
C ASN A 44 2.24 -0.01 -4.69
N TYR A 45 2.41 -0.15 -5.99
CA TYR A 45 3.58 0.31 -6.72
C TYR A 45 3.33 1.64 -7.44
N GLY A 46 2.07 1.92 -7.80
CA GLY A 46 1.67 3.21 -8.35
C GLY A 46 0.39 3.14 -9.15
N LEU A 47 0.30 3.97 -10.19
CA LEU A 47 -0.89 4.23 -10.99
C LEU A 47 -0.65 3.94 -12.47
N THR A 48 -1.62 3.29 -13.13
CA THR A 48 -1.70 3.18 -14.59
C THR A 48 -3.07 3.66 -15.07
N GLN A 49 -3.10 4.43 -16.14
CA GLN A 49 -4.36 4.83 -16.78
C GLN A 49 -4.91 3.68 -17.64
N ILE A 50 -6.19 3.42 -17.45
CA ILE A 50 -7.00 2.53 -18.27
C ILE A 50 -7.96 3.39 -19.08
N VAL A 51 -8.07 3.11 -20.37
CA VAL A 51 -9.00 3.75 -21.29
C VAL A 51 -10.04 2.73 -21.74
N VAL A 52 -11.30 3.15 -21.73
CA VAL A 52 -12.44 2.35 -22.17
C VAL A 52 -13.30 3.23 -23.07
N ASP A 53 -13.34 2.92 -24.37
CA ASP A 53 -14.23 3.57 -25.32
C ASP A 53 -15.58 2.84 -25.41
N PRO A 54 -16.63 3.47 -25.99
CA PRO A 54 -17.97 2.87 -26.10
C PRO A 54 -18.03 1.54 -26.85
N ASP A 55 -17.08 1.32 -27.77
CA ASP A 55 -17.01 0.11 -28.60
C ASP A 55 -16.35 -1.07 -27.85
N SER A 56 -15.70 -0.81 -26.71
CA SER A 56 -15.09 -1.85 -25.90
C SER A 56 -16.15 -2.75 -25.25
N PRO A 57 -15.98 -4.10 -25.29
CA PRO A 57 -16.83 -5.02 -24.54
C PRO A 57 -16.85 -4.74 -23.03
N ALA A 58 -15.80 -4.07 -22.50
CA ALA A 58 -15.68 -3.70 -21.10
C ALA A 58 -16.50 -2.45 -20.72
N PHE A 59 -17.04 -1.70 -21.69
CA PHE A 59 -17.64 -0.38 -21.47
C PHE A 59 -18.79 -0.42 -20.46
N LYS A 60 -19.74 -1.35 -20.63
CA LYS A 60 -20.89 -1.51 -19.72
C LYS A 60 -20.47 -1.74 -18.28
N VAL A 61 -19.38 -2.47 -18.05
CA VAL A 61 -18.85 -2.69 -16.69
C VAL A 61 -18.18 -1.41 -16.19
N ALA A 62 -17.36 -0.76 -17.03
CA ALA A 62 -16.67 0.48 -16.70
C ALA A 62 -17.63 1.61 -16.25
N GLU A 63 -18.81 1.73 -16.86
CA GLU A 63 -19.84 2.71 -16.46
C GLU A 63 -20.34 2.52 -15.01
N THR A 64 -20.27 1.29 -14.49
CA THR A 64 -20.70 0.98 -13.12
C THR A 64 -19.61 1.16 -12.08
N VAL A 65 -18.34 1.15 -12.51
CA VAL A 65 -17.19 1.21 -11.61
C VAL A 65 -17.16 2.54 -10.86
N ARG A 66 -16.82 2.50 -9.57
CA ARG A 66 -16.67 3.67 -8.69
C ARG A 66 -15.32 3.66 -7.99
N GLY A 67 -14.98 4.79 -7.36
CA GLY A 67 -13.77 4.93 -6.57
C GLY A 67 -13.60 3.82 -5.53
N GLU A 68 -12.37 3.37 -5.35
CA GLU A 68 -11.92 2.29 -4.48
C GLU A 68 -12.54 0.90 -4.73
N TRP A 69 -13.26 0.69 -5.83
CA TRP A 69 -13.59 -0.66 -6.28
C TRP A 69 -12.32 -1.42 -6.63
N VAL A 70 -12.30 -2.71 -6.30
CA VAL A 70 -11.22 -3.62 -6.68
C VAL A 70 -11.60 -4.26 -8.01
N ILE A 71 -10.80 -4.01 -9.04
CA ILE A 71 -11.06 -4.53 -10.38
C ILE A 71 -9.84 -5.27 -10.93
N ARG A 72 -10.10 -6.19 -11.84
CA ARG A 72 -9.12 -6.74 -12.78
C ARG A 72 -9.43 -6.18 -14.16
N VAL A 73 -8.40 -5.75 -14.87
CA VAL A 73 -8.47 -5.29 -16.25
C VAL A 73 -7.56 -6.17 -17.10
N ASP A 74 -8.12 -6.78 -18.13
CA ASP A 74 -7.37 -7.34 -19.25
C ASP A 74 -7.44 -6.37 -20.41
N GLY A 75 -6.29 -6.05 -21.00
CA GLY A 75 -6.20 -5.02 -22.02
C GLY A 75 -4.90 -5.02 -22.80
N GLU A 76 -4.76 -4.03 -23.65
CA GLU A 76 -3.62 -3.86 -24.55
C GLU A 76 -2.89 -2.56 -24.21
N VAL A 77 -1.56 -2.61 -24.12
CA VAL A 77 -0.75 -1.41 -23.87
C VAL A 77 -0.74 -0.56 -25.14
N LYS A 78 -1.19 0.69 -25.04
CA LYS A 78 -1.11 1.69 -26.10
C LYS A 78 -0.21 2.84 -25.66
N ALA A 79 0.48 3.44 -26.63
CA ALA A 79 1.15 4.71 -26.40
C ALA A 79 0.10 5.81 -26.28
N ARG A 80 0.30 6.73 -25.34
CA ARG A 80 -0.50 7.96 -25.30
C ARG A 80 -0.15 8.87 -26.47
N LEU A 81 -1.07 9.75 -26.81
CA LEU A 81 -0.78 10.86 -27.71
C LEU A 81 0.27 11.79 -27.06
N PRO A 82 1.16 12.41 -27.84
CA PRO A 82 2.20 13.29 -27.30
C PRO A 82 1.68 14.34 -26.32
N GLU A 83 0.52 14.93 -26.63
CA GLU A 83 -0.16 15.95 -25.85
C GLU A 83 -0.85 15.43 -24.57
N THR A 84 -1.06 14.12 -24.44
CA THR A 84 -1.70 13.49 -23.27
C THR A 84 -0.73 12.70 -22.38
N THR A 85 0.57 12.80 -22.67
CA THR A 85 1.63 12.24 -21.83
C THR A 85 1.69 12.94 -20.46
N ASN A 86 2.04 12.19 -19.41
CA ASN A 86 2.12 12.71 -18.05
C ASN A 86 3.49 12.46 -17.43
N ALA A 87 4.34 13.48 -17.41
CA ALA A 87 5.71 13.40 -16.86
C ALA A 87 5.76 13.07 -15.35
N ASN A 88 4.67 13.27 -14.61
CA ASN A 88 4.61 12.97 -13.18
C ASN A 88 4.35 11.48 -12.88
N LEU A 89 4.08 10.67 -13.90
CA LEU A 89 3.82 9.23 -13.75
C LEU A 89 4.86 8.40 -14.51
N PRO A 90 5.45 7.35 -13.88
CA PRO A 90 6.34 6.42 -14.58
C PRO A 90 5.68 5.71 -15.79
N THR A 91 4.36 5.59 -15.77
CA THR A 91 3.51 5.00 -16.81
C THR A 91 2.89 6.07 -17.71
N GLY A 92 3.30 7.34 -17.58
CA GLY A 92 2.64 8.48 -18.19
C GLY A 92 2.77 8.58 -19.71
N GLU A 93 3.61 7.76 -20.34
CA GLU A 93 3.72 7.64 -21.80
C GLU A 93 2.79 6.58 -22.39
N ILE A 94 2.15 5.76 -21.53
CA ILE A 94 1.30 4.65 -21.94
C ILE A 94 -0.06 4.69 -21.27
N GLU A 95 -0.97 3.89 -21.79
CA GLU A 95 -2.27 3.60 -21.21
C GLU A 95 -2.70 2.19 -21.60
N ILE A 96 -3.65 1.62 -20.86
CA ILE A 96 -4.18 0.30 -21.15
C ILE A 96 -5.56 0.45 -21.77
N PHE A 97 -5.70 0.02 -23.02
CA PHE A 97 -6.99 -0.09 -23.65
C PHE A 97 -7.71 -1.33 -23.13
N ALA A 98 -8.76 -1.15 -22.34
CA ALA A 98 -9.46 -2.26 -21.69
C ALA A 98 -10.24 -3.10 -22.72
N ARG A 99 -10.07 -4.41 -22.64
CA ARG A 99 -10.85 -5.40 -23.41
C ARG A 99 -11.84 -6.14 -22.52
N GLU A 100 -11.48 -6.38 -21.27
CA GLU A 100 -12.35 -6.99 -20.26
C GLU A 100 -12.09 -6.31 -18.91
N ILE A 101 -13.15 -6.05 -18.16
CA ILE A 101 -13.10 -5.60 -16.77
C ILE A 101 -13.92 -6.57 -15.93
N GLU A 102 -13.34 -7.05 -14.85
CA GLU A 102 -14.02 -7.83 -13.82
C GLU A 102 -13.99 -7.05 -12.50
N VAL A 103 -15.15 -6.89 -11.88
CA VAL A 103 -15.28 -6.36 -10.53
C VAL A 103 -15.01 -7.48 -9.54
N LEU A 104 -13.84 -7.44 -8.89
CA LEU A 104 -13.45 -8.40 -7.86
C LEU A 104 -14.13 -8.09 -6.53
N SER A 105 -14.31 -6.81 -6.22
CA SER A 105 -15.00 -6.34 -5.02
C SER A 105 -15.48 -4.91 -5.19
N ALA A 106 -16.78 -4.69 -5.01
CA ALA A 106 -17.35 -3.35 -4.97
C ALA A 106 -17.09 -2.69 -3.60
N ALA A 107 -16.67 -1.42 -3.62
CA ALA A 107 -16.58 -0.62 -2.41
C ALA A 107 -17.88 0.15 -2.18
N LYS A 108 -18.26 0.27 -0.90
CA LYS A 108 -19.31 1.19 -0.46
C LYS A 108 -18.79 2.63 -0.52
N GLU A 109 -19.68 3.59 -0.33
CA GLU A 109 -19.30 4.98 -0.08
C GLU A 109 -18.27 5.06 1.05
N LEU A 110 -17.22 5.84 0.82
CA LEU A 110 -16.06 5.87 1.69
C LEU A 110 -16.25 6.91 2.80
N PRO A 111 -15.99 6.56 4.06
CA PRO A 111 -16.01 7.53 5.16
C PRO A 111 -14.82 8.50 5.15
N LEU A 112 -13.80 8.22 4.33
CA LEU A 112 -12.59 9.00 4.14
C LEU A 112 -12.16 8.88 2.66
N PRO A 113 -12.09 9.97 1.89
CA PRO A 113 -11.62 9.93 0.51
C PRO A 113 -10.13 9.57 0.42
N VAL A 114 -9.78 8.71 -0.53
CA VAL A 114 -8.39 8.33 -0.82
C VAL A 114 -7.79 9.20 -1.93
N PHE A 115 -8.58 9.56 -2.94
CA PHE A 115 -8.16 10.47 -4.01
C PHE A 115 -8.15 11.94 -3.54
N GLY A 116 -7.18 12.72 -4.02
CA GLY A 116 -7.03 14.15 -3.72
C GLY A 116 -6.49 14.47 -2.33
N GLU A 117 -6.52 13.51 -1.40
CA GLU A 117 -6.04 13.64 -0.03
C GLU A 117 -6.44 14.94 0.69
N PRO A 118 -7.73 15.34 0.72
CA PRO A 118 -8.14 16.51 1.47
C PRO A 118 -7.77 16.36 2.95
N ASP A 119 -7.58 17.49 3.62
CA ASP A 119 -7.40 17.47 5.07
C ASP A 119 -8.67 16.93 5.74
N TYR A 120 -8.49 16.08 6.74
CA TYR A 120 -9.58 15.32 7.36
C TYR A 120 -9.31 15.11 8.85
N PRO A 121 -10.35 15.13 9.71
CA PRO A 121 -10.18 14.95 11.15
C PRO A 121 -9.39 13.68 11.51
N GLU A 122 -8.44 13.83 12.43
CA GLU A 122 -7.52 12.75 12.82
C GLU A 122 -8.26 11.54 13.41
N ASP A 123 -9.30 11.77 14.21
CA ASP A 123 -10.13 10.71 14.80
C ASP A 123 -10.77 9.82 13.73
N ILE A 124 -11.29 10.40 12.64
CA ILE A 124 -11.82 9.67 11.49
C ILE A 124 -10.71 8.91 10.77
N ARG A 125 -9.56 9.55 10.57
CA ARG A 125 -8.40 8.90 9.92
C ARG A 125 -7.86 7.72 10.73
N LEU A 126 -7.83 7.82 12.06
CA LEU A 126 -7.42 6.73 12.94
C LEU A 126 -8.48 5.63 13.01
N LYS A 127 -9.77 5.98 13.05
CA LYS A 127 -10.89 5.02 12.99
C LYS A 127 -10.88 4.20 11.70
N TYR A 128 -10.61 4.85 10.57
CA TYR A 128 -10.52 4.22 9.25
C TYR A 128 -9.08 4.14 8.73
N ARG A 129 -8.13 3.82 9.62
CA ARG A 129 -6.69 3.82 9.29
C ARG A 129 -6.34 2.91 8.11
N PHE A 130 -7.10 1.85 7.88
CA PHE A 130 -6.94 0.97 6.73
C PHE A 130 -7.23 1.64 5.37
N LEU A 131 -8.05 2.70 5.34
CA LEU A 131 -8.24 3.56 4.16
C LEU A 131 -7.18 4.66 4.13
N ASP A 132 -6.90 5.30 5.27
CA ASP A 132 -5.89 6.37 5.36
C ASP A 132 -4.52 5.86 4.89
N LEU A 133 -4.15 4.61 5.19
CA LEU A 133 -2.91 3.96 4.72
C LEU A 133 -2.83 3.77 3.20
N ARG A 134 -3.93 3.95 2.46
CA ARG A 134 -3.95 3.92 0.99
C ARG A 134 -3.70 5.28 0.36
N ARG A 135 -3.80 6.36 1.14
CA ARG A 135 -3.43 7.71 0.71
C ARG A 135 -1.93 7.72 0.39
N GLU A 136 -1.60 8.24 -0.78
CA GLU A 136 -0.24 8.41 -1.32
C GLU A 136 0.77 8.93 -0.29
N THR A 137 0.48 10.01 0.43
CA THR A 137 1.43 10.60 1.40
C THR A 137 1.77 9.61 2.51
N LEU A 138 0.75 8.99 3.11
CA LEU A 138 0.98 8.06 4.20
C LEU A 138 1.57 6.73 3.72
N HIS A 139 1.14 6.23 2.56
CA HIS A 139 1.71 5.06 1.93
C HIS A 139 3.21 5.24 1.68
N LYS A 140 3.62 6.37 1.06
CA LYS A 140 5.03 6.73 0.86
C LYS A 140 5.81 6.74 2.16
N ASN A 141 5.26 7.32 3.23
CA ASN A 141 5.91 7.36 4.55
C ASN A 141 6.14 5.96 5.13
N ILE A 142 5.16 5.06 5.02
CA ILE A 142 5.29 3.68 5.52
C ILE A 142 6.30 2.87 4.70
N ILE A 143 6.28 3.01 3.38
CA ILE A 143 7.26 2.37 2.50
C ILE A 143 8.67 2.90 2.78
N ALA A 144 8.84 4.22 2.94
CA ALA A 144 10.11 4.84 3.28
C ALA A 144 10.64 4.34 4.63
N ARG A 145 9.79 4.33 5.68
CA ARG A 145 10.15 3.78 7.00
C ARG A 145 10.63 2.33 6.90
N THR A 146 9.95 1.51 6.11
CA THR A 146 10.31 0.10 5.92
C THR A 146 11.68 -0.04 5.25
N LYS A 147 11.96 0.77 4.21
CA LYS A 147 13.26 0.79 3.53
C LYS A 147 14.39 1.25 4.46
N ILE A 148 14.15 2.27 5.29
CA ILE A 148 15.11 2.76 6.27
C ILE A 148 15.46 1.66 7.26
N ILE A 149 14.45 0.98 7.83
CA ILE A 149 14.69 -0.12 8.79
C ILE A 149 15.47 -1.27 8.14
N ALA A 150 15.13 -1.64 6.90
CA ALA A 150 15.83 -2.70 6.18
C ALA A 150 17.31 -2.34 5.94
N GLU A 151 17.59 -1.12 5.52
CA GLU A 151 18.96 -0.63 5.29
C GLU A 151 19.75 -0.52 6.60
N MET A 152 19.13 -0.05 7.69
CA MET A 152 19.75 -0.02 9.01
C MET A 152 20.15 -1.41 9.47
N ARG A 153 19.25 -2.39 9.37
CA ARG A 153 19.54 -3.79 9.72
C ARG A 153 20.70 -4.34 8.90
N LYS A 154 20.64 -4.17 7.58
CA LYS A 154 21.70 -4.60 6.67
C LYS A 154 23.06 -4.04 7.10
N ARG A 155 23.16 -2.73 7.33
CA ARG A 155 24.41 -2.08 7.75
C ARG A 155 24.94 -2.61 9.08
N MET A 156 24.05 -2.86 10.04
CA MET A 156 24.43 -3.42 11.34
C MET A 156 24.99 -4.84 11.15
N THR A 157 24.34 -5.68 10.35
CA THR A 157 24.84 -7.02 10.03
C THR A 157 26.16 -6.98 9.27
N ASP A 158 26.31 -6.08 8.29
CA ASP A 158 27.52 -5.95 7.47
C ASP A 158 28.76 -5.57 8.31
N VAL A 159 28.59 -4.87 9.44
CA VAL A 159 29.67 -4.54 10.38
C VAL A 159 29.78 -5.51 11.56
N GLY A 160 29.10 -6.65 11.49
CA GLY A 160 29.25 -7.78 12.42
C GLY A 160 28.30 -7.78 13.63
N PHE A 161 27.30 -6.90 13.69
CA PHE A 161 26.28 -7.00 14.74
C PHE A 161 25.32 -8.15 14.48
N THR A 162 24.93 -8.82 15.56
CA THR A 162 23.88 -9.85 15.54
C THR A 162 22.57 -9.26 16.06
N GLU A 163 21.46 -9.47 15.34
CA GLU A 163 20.12 -9.04 15.77
C GLU A 163 19.57 -10.03 16.81
N PHE A 164 19.45 -9.60 18.07
CA PHE A 164 18.87 -10.40 19.15
C PHE A 164 17.43 -9.94 19.47
N SER A 165 16.51 -10.90 19.60
CA SER A 165 15.18 -10.65 20.14
C SER A 165 15.21 -10.80 21.66
N THR A 166 14.73 -9.78 22.39
CA THR A 166 14.67 -9.78 23.86
C THR A 166 13.24 -9.99 24.35
N PRO A 167 13.01 -10.57 25.54
CA PRO A 167 11.67 -10.75 26.10
C PRO A 167 10.87 -9.43 26.23
N ILE A 168 9.57 -9.51 25.96
CA ILE A 168 8.61 -8.39 26.12
C ILE A 168 7.86 -8.46 27.46
N LEU A 169 7.78 -9.64 28.09
CA LEU A 169 7.25 -9.77 29.44
C LEU A 169 8.42 -9.82 30.41
N THR A 170 8.61 -8.74 31.16
CA THR A 170 9.79 -8.52 32.00
C THR A 170 9.39 -8.26 33.45
N ALA A 171 10.36 -8.19 34.36
CA ALA A 171 10.11 -7.73 35.72
C ALA A 171 9.93 -6.20 35.74
N SER A 172 9.02 -5.69 36.56
CA SER A 172 8.86 -4.24 36.74
C SER A 172 10.08 -3.66 37.46
N SER A 173 10.51 -2.47 37.04
CA SER A 173 11.56 -1.70 37.72
C SER A 173 10.95 -0.42 38.31
N PRO A 174 11.14 -0.14 39.61
CA PRO A 174 10.55 1.03 40.25
C PRO A 174 11.25 2.37 39.88
N GLU A 175 12.35 2.33 39.13
CA GLU A 175 13.22 3.49 38.90
C GLU A 175 12.90 4.28 37.62
N GLY A 176 11.89 3.86 36.85
CA GLY A 176 11.56 4.41 35.52
C GLY A 176 10.20 5.11 35.43
N ALA A 177 9.75 5.29 34.18
CA ALA A 177 8.37 5.70 33.90
C ALA A 177 7.36 4.63 34.39
N ARG A 178 6.06 4.92 34.35
CA ARG A 178 5.06 3.92 34.73
C ARG A 178 5.05 2.76 33.74
N ASP A 179 5.22 1.56 34.26
CA ASP A 179 5.14 0.33 33.47
C ASP A 179 3.70 -0.03 33.11
N PHE A 180 3.52 -0.60 31.92
CA PHE A 180 2.30 -1.34 31.59
C PHE A 180 2.38 -2.73 32.20
N LEU A 181 1.45 -3.03 33.11
CA LEU A 181 1.40 -4.31 33.82
C LEU A 181 0.56 -5.34 33.06
N VAL A 182 1.05 -6.57 33.04
CA VAL A 182 0.37 -7.73 32.48
C VAL A 182 0.21 -8.79 33.60
N PRO A 183 -1.02 -9.02 34.09
CA PRO A 183 -1.25 -9.96 35.18
C PRO A 183 -0.92 -11.41 34.77
N SER A 184 -0.25 -12.14 35.65
CA SER A 184 0.06 -13.55 35.43
C SER A 184 -1.11 -14.43 35.84
N ARG A 185 -1.62 -15.24 34.90
CA ARG A 185 -2.61 -16.28 35.21
C ARG A 185 -2.02 -17.43 36.04
N ILE A 186 -0.73 -17.74 35.85
CA ILE A 186 -0.05 -18.90 36.45
C ILE A 186 0.41 -18.61 37.88
N HIS A 187 0.79 -17.36 38.15
CA HIS A 187 1.29 -16.91 39.44
C HIS A 187 0.36 -15.83 40.00
N PRO A 188 -0.72 -16.21 40.72
CA PRO A 188 -1.68 -15.26 41.27
C PRO A 188 -1.03 -14.19 42.14
N GLY A 189 -1.45 -12.93 41.95
CA GLY A 189 -0.89 -11.77 42.67
C GLY A 189 0.41 -11.21 42.09
N THR A 190 0.93 -11.79 40.99
CA THR A 190 2.15 -11.30 40.32
C THR A 190 1.86 -10.75 38.93
N PHE A 191 2.73 -9.85 38.49
CA PHE A 191 2.61 -9.12 37.23
C PHE A 191 3.93 -9.14 36.46
N TYR A 192 3.84 -9.24 35.15
CA TYR A 192 4.90 -8.83 34.24
C TYR A 192 4.76 -7.34 33.92
N ALA A 193 5.82 -6.75 33.40
CA ALA A 193 5.87 -5.41 32.85
C ALA A 193 6.34 -5.43 31.40
N LEU A 194 5.77 -4.57 30.56
CA LEU A 194 6.31 -4.30 29.22
C LEU A 194 7.57 -3.43 29.35
N PRO A 195 8.69 -3.79 28.71
CA PRO A 195 9.95 -3.09 28.88
C PRO A 195 9.88 -1.71 28.23
N GLN A 196 10.41 -0.70 28.94
CA GLN A 196 10.62 0.64 28.39
C GLN A 196 11.74 0.64 27.35
N ALA A 197 12.78 -0.16 27.59
CA ALA A 197 13.91 -0.39 26.71
C ALA A 197 14.56 -1.76 27.01
N PRO A 198 15.27 -2.38 26.06
CA PRO A 198 15.98 -3.65 26.29
C PRO A 198 17.29 -3.46 27.08
N GLN A 199 17.38 -2.47 27.98
CA GLN A 199 18.64 -2.02 28.59
C GLN A 199 19.34 -3.14 29.39
N GLN A 200 18.60 -3.84 30.25
CA GLN A 200 19.16 -4.94 31.04
C GLN A 200 19.57 -6.11 30.13
N TYR A 201 18.73 -6.47 29.15
CA TYR A 201 19.01 -7.58 28.23
C TYR A 201 20.20 -7.30 27.31
N LYS A 202 20.35 -6.09 26.76
CA LYS A 202 21.53 -5.79 25.93
C LYS A 202 22.82 -5.87 26.75
N GLN A 203 22.80 -5.49 28.04
CA GLN A 203 23.96 -5.65 28.92
C GLN A 203 24.25 -7.13 29.22
N LEU A 204 23.21 -7.93 29.49
CA LEU A 204 23.36 -9.37 29.68
C LEU A 204 23.94 -10.07 28.45
N ILE A 205 23.54 -9.66 27.24
CA ILE A 205 24.10 -10.17 25.99
C ILE A 205 25.58 -9.78 25.85
N MET A 206 25.98 -8.57 26.25
CA MET A 206 27.41 -8.23 26.28
C MET A 206 28.20 -9.11 27.26
N VAL A 207 27.59 -9.47 28.40
CA VAL A 207 28.21 -10.36 29.40
C VAL A 207 28.30 -11.80 28.90
N SER A 208 27.43 -12.24 27.99
CA SER A 208 27.45 -13.61 27.45
C SER A 208 28.56 -13.87 26.43
N GLY A 209 29.31 -12.83 26.01
CA GLY A 209 30.24 -12.89 24.88
C GLY A 209 29.52 -12.84 23.54
#